data_AF-A0A5D6VEA2-F1
#
_entry.id   AF-A0A5D6VEA2-F1
#
_cell.length_a   1.000
_cell.length_b   1.000
_cell.length_c   1.000
_cell.angle_alpha   90.00
_cell.angle_beta   90.00
_cell.angle_gamma   90.00
#
_symmetry.space_group_name_H-M   'P 1'
#
loop_
_entity.id
_entity.type
_entity.pdbx_description
1 polymer ?
#
loop_
_entity_poly.entity_id
_entity_poly.type
_entity_poly.pdbx_seq_one_letter_code
_entity_poly.pdbx_strand_id
1 'polypeptide(L)'
;MLMASMKWSWQFVGLSLLALLLTAAQELVSGRLVPFRKGTKWGYADHSRRLVLPLQYEEAGPFVEEVAWVRQNGLYGYIDGGGNPITPVHFTKASTFYKGRATVELQGETFDIDATGRRLTTPPEPAPEEDYLSLGDLVRQQGKVGFRFTVGSAVVPAEYDEIREDYRQLLFVRQGNKWGVLNRKGKLTLPLQLDTIVATPQNDFRFPIARQQGRYGYLNAEGRWLVAPKYRLAEPFIGDVARVETPDGRTGYIDSSGKEFFE
;
A
#
# COMPACT_ATOMS: atom_id res chain seq x y z
N MET A 1 -3.35 -4.41 -82.88
CA MET A 1 -4.41 -4.81 -81.93
C MET A 1 -3.72 -5.45 -80.73
N LEU A 2 -4.09 -5.02 -79.52
CA LEU A 2 -3.67 -5.50 -78.20
C LEU A 2 -2.26 -5.16 -77.67
N MET A 3 -2.28 -4.21 -76.74
CA MET A 3 -1.34 -4.04 -75.63
C MET A 3 -1.30 -5.32 -74.76
N ALA A 4 -0.10 -5.72 -74.33
CA ALA A 4 0.06 -6.60 -73.17
C ALA A 4 0.90 -5.86 -72.12
N SER A 5 0.21 -5.40 -71.08
CA SER A 5 0.75 -4.80 -69.87
C SER A 5 1.30 -5.89 -68.94
N MET A 6 2.55 -5.75 -68.48
CA MET A 6 3.06 -6.51 -67.33
C MET A 6 3.39 -5.51 -66.23
N LYS A 7 2.45 -5.30 -65.31
CA LYS A 7 2.65 -4.49 -64.10
C LYS A 7 3.32 -5.39 -63.04
N TRP A 8 4.49 -4.99 -62.57
CA TRP A 8 5.07 -5.52 -61.34
C TRP A 8 4.26 -5.04 -60.13
N SER A 9 3.87 -5.97 -59.26
CA SER A 9 3.19 -5.72 -58.00
C SER A 9 4.21 -5.42 -56.90
N TRP A 10 4.19 -4.21 -56.36
CA TRP A 10 4.84 -3.87 -55.09
C TRP A 10 3.82 -3.19 -54.19
N GLN A 11 3.04 -3.94 -53.43
CA GLN A 11 2.46 -3.49 -52.16
C GLN A 11 2.19 -4.74 -51.33
N PHE A 12 2.85 -4.86 -50.18
CA PHE A 12 2.38 -5.51 -48.92
C PHE A 12 3.60 -5.76 -48.00
N VAL A 13 4.41 -4.73 -47.75
CA VAL A 13 5.32 -4.71 -46.60
C VAL A 13 5.26 -3.30 -46.04
N GLY A 14 4.30 -3.04 -45.14
CA GLY A 14 4.13 -1.70 -44.57
C GLY A 14 3.04 -1.59 -43.52
N LEU A 15 2.04 -2.47 -43.54
CA LEU A 15 0.98 -2.46 -42.52
C LEU A 15 1.30 -3.29 -41.27
N SER A 16 2.28 -4.19 -41.32
CA SER A 16 2.56 -5.10 -40.21
C SER A 16 3.42 -4.46 -39.11
N LEU A 17 4.33 -3.54 -39.44
CA LEU A 17 5.17 -2.87 -38.44
C LEU A 17 4.43 -1.75 -37.71
N LEU A 18 3.49 -1.05 -38.37
CA LEU A 18 2.68 -0.01 -37.74
C LEU A 18 1.63 -0.61 -36.79
N ALA A 19 1.06 -1.77 -37.13
CA ALA A 19 0.18 -2.51 -36.22
C ALA A 19 0.95 -3.06 -35.00
N LEU A 20 2.18 -3.55 -35.19
CA LEU A 20 3.04 -3.97 -34.07
C LEU A 20 3.47 -2.80 -33.17
N LEU A 21 3.69 -1.61 -33.74
CA LEU A 21 3.98 -0.39 -32.97
C LEU A 21 2.74 0.13 -32.22
N LEU A 22 1.52 -0.07 -32.74
CA LEU A 22 0.29 0.27 -32.02
C LEU A 22 -0.06 -0.72 -30.91
N THR A 23 0.21 -2.03 -31.08
CA THR A 23 0.04 -2.99 -29.97
C THR A 23 1.10 -2.81 -28.88
N ALA A 24 2.36 -2.49 -29.24
CA ALA A 24 3.41 -2.21 -28.26
C ALA A 24 3.17 -0.90 -27.46
N ALA A 25 2.46 0.07 -28.02
CA ALA A 25 2.10 1.31 -27.30
C ALA A 25 0.95 1.11 -26.28
N GLN A 26 0.19 0.02 -26.38
CA GLN A 26 -0.76 -0.39 -25.33
C GLN A 26 -0.08 -1.20 -24.20
N GLU A 27 1.11 -1.75 -24.43
CA GLU A 27 1.89 -2.51 -23.44
C GLU A 27 2.82 -1.62 -22.58
N LEU A 28 2.37 -0.45 -22.10
CA LEU A 28 3.26 0.44 -21.36
C LEU A 28 2.60 1.39 -20.36
N VAL A 29 1.75 0.88 -19.46
CA VAL A 29 1.57 1.48 -18.13
C VAL A 29 1.19 0.42 -17.08
N SER A 30 2.09 -0.54 -16.78
CA SER A 30 2.00 -1.28 -15.50
C SER A 30 2.66 -0.52 -14.34
N GLY A 31 2.86 0.79 -14.50
CA GLY A 31 3.11 1.67 -13.36
C GLY A 31 1.81 1.75 -12.56
N ARG A 32 1.80 1.14 -11.36
CA ARG A 32 0.64 1.16 -10.46
C ARG A 32 0.15 2.60 -10.32
N LEU A 33 -1.09 2.83 -10.73
CA LEU A 33 -1.72 4.14 -10.63
C LEU A 33 -1.86 4.54 -9.16
N VAL A 34 -1.51 5.78 -8.85
CA VAL A 34 -1.59 6.34 -7.50
C VAL A 34 -2.75 7.34 -7.46
N PRO A 35 -3.62 7.31 -6.43
CA PRO A 35 -4.63 8.33 -6.26
C PRO A 35 -4.00 9.72 -6.23
N PHE A 36 -4.53 10.61 -7.06
CA PHE A 36 -4.01 11.95 -7.23
C PHE A 36 -5.11 12.97 -6.99
N ARG A 37 -4.83 13.96 -6.15
CA ARG A 37 -5.77 15.02 -5.79
C ARG A 37 -5.34 16.34 -6.39
N LYS A 38 -6.30 17.07 -6.94
CA LYS A 38 -6.16 18.49 -7.30
C LYS A 38 -7.47 19.21 -7.00
N GLY A 39 -7.40 20.27 -6.19
CA GLY A 39 -8.55 20.94 -5.60
C GLY A 39 -9.36 19.99 -4.72
N THR A 40 -10.65 19.85 -5.03
CA THR A 40 -11.59 18.99 -4.31
C THR A 40 -11.84 17.65 -4.99
N LYS A 41 -11.21 17.40 -6.15
CA LYS A 41 -11.46 16.21 -6.96
C LYS A 41 -10.26 15.28 -6.98
N TRP A 42 -10.57 14.00 -7.06
CA TRP A 42 -9.61 12.91 -7.16
C TRP A 42 -9.68 12.26 -8.54
N GLY A 43 -8.51 11.84 -9.00
CA GLY A 43 -8.28 10.99 -10.16
C GLY A 43 -7.08 10.10 -9.87
N TYR A 44 -6.40 9.65 -10.92
CA TYR A 44 -5.21 8.81 -10.76
C TYR A 44 -4.09 9.28 -11.66
N ALA A 45 -2.88 9.25 -11.14
CA ALA A 45 -1.67 9.60 -11.87
C ALA A 45 -0.69 8.43 -11.90
N ASP A 46 0.19 8.44 -12.88
CA ASP A 46 1.35 7.55 -12.87
C ASP A 46 2.42 8.03 -11.87
N HIS A 47 3.46 7.23 -11.68
CA HIS A 47 4.60 7.58 -10.81
C HIS A 47 5.35 8.84 -11.28
N SER A 48 5.13 9.35 -12.49
CA SER A 48 5.68 10.63 -12.96
C SER A 48 4.77 11.82 -12.67
N ARG A 49 3.71 11.63 -11.87
CA ARG A 49 2.65 12.62 -11.58
C ARG A 49 1.86 13.04 -12.83
N ARG A 50 1.90 12.27 -13.92
CA ARG A 50 1.05 12.54 -15.08
C ARG A 50 -0.33 11.96 -14.80
N LEU A 51 -1.36 12.79 -14.94
CA LEU A 51 -2.75 12.36 -14.79
C LEU A 51 -3.07 11.30 -15.87
N VAL A 52 -3.54 10.13 -15.43
CA VAL A 52 -3.94 9.02 -16.30
C VAL A 52 -5.46 8.88 -16.29
N LEU A 53 -6.08 8.88 -15.10
CA LEU A 53 -7.54 8.89 -14.95
C LEU A 53 -8.00 10.27 -14.46
N PRO A 54 -9.10 10.82 -15.03
CA PRO A 54 -9.49 12.21 -14.83
C PRO A 54 -9.91 12.50 -13.39
N LEU A 55 -9.80 13.78 -13.01
CA LEU A 55 -10.19 14.32 -11.71
C LEU A 55 -11.73 14.46 -11.62
N GLN A 56 -12.43 13.35 -11.37
CA GLN A 56 -13.90 13.32 -11.37
C GLN A 56 -14.52 12.82 -10.06
N TYR A 57 -13.74 12.16 -9.21
CA TYR A 57 -14.23 11.52 -8.00
C TYR A 57 -14.20 12.48 -6.80
N GLU A 58 -15.13 12.30 -5.86
CA GLU A 58 -15.10 12.99 -4.57
C GLU A 58 -13.98 12.46 -3.68
N GLU A 59 -13.78 11.14 -3.73
CA GLU A 59 -12.67 10.42 -3.10
C GLU A 59 -12.29 9.23 -3.99
N ALA A 60 -11.03 8.81 -3.91
CA ALA A 60 -10.50 7.68 -4.67
C ALA A 60 -9.56 6.87 -3.77
N GLY A 61 -9.77 5.56 -3.74
CA GLY A 61 -8.93 4.61 -3.03
C GLY A 61 -7.73 4.16 -3.86
N PRO A 62 -6.72 3.57 -3.22
CA PRO A 62 -5.58 2.99 -3.93
C PRO A 62 -6.00 1.75 -4.74
N PHE A 63 -5.31 1.50 -5.86
CA PHE A 63 -5.42 0.23 -6.56
C PHE A 63 -4.75 -0.89 -5.77
N VAL A 64 -5.53 -1.89 -5.37
CA VAL A 64 -5.07 -3.12 -4.72
C VAL A 64 -5.70 -4.29 -5.46
N GLU A 65 -4.89 -5.30 -5.79
CA GLU A 65 -5.36 -6.45 -6.57
C GLU A 65 -6.07 -6.00 -7.87
N GLU A 66 -5.52 -4.95 -8.51
CA GLU A 66 -6.00 -4.34 -9.77
C GLU A 66 -7.35 -3.60 -9.70
N VAL A 67 -7.91 -3.44 -8.51
CA VAL A 67 -9.20 -2.78 -8.27
C VAL A 67 -9.05 -1.61 -7.31
N ALA A 68 -9.80 -0.53 -7.55
CA ALA A 68 -9.89 0.60 -6.63
C ALA A 68 -11.34 0.99 -6.36
N TRP A 69 -11.66 1.35 -5.12
CA TRP A 69 -12.93 2.01 -4.83
C TRP A 69 -12.86 3.49 -5.21
N VAL A 70 -13.99 4.04 -5.63
CA VAL A 70 -14.18 5.47 -5.91
C VAL A 70 -15.48 5.94 -5.31
N ARG A 71 -15.55 7.22 -4.94
CA ARG A 71 -16.73 7.84 -4.35
C ARG A 71 -17.30 8.92 -5.25
N GLN A 72 -18.60 8.86 -5.52
CA GLN A 72 -19.35 9.89 -6.25
C GLN A 72 -20.75 10.03 -5.65
N ASN A 73 -21.23 11.27 -5.49
CA ASN A 73 -22.53 11.58 -4.90
C ASN A 73 -22.71 10.92 -3.52
N GLY A 74 -21.64 10.87 -2.73
CA GLY A 74 -21.64 10.25 -1.40
C GLY A 74 -21.61 8.71 -1.36
N LEU A 75 -21.77 8.01 -2.48
CA LEU A 75 -21.80 6.56 -2.59
C LEU A 75 -20.49 6.01 -3.19
N TYR A 76 -20.24 4.71 -2.99
CA TYR A 76 -19.03 4.01 -3.42
C TYR A 76 -19.32 3.02 -4.55
N GLY A 77 -18.34 2.84 -5.43
CA GLY A 77 -18.26 1.77 -6.43
C GLY A 77 -16.80 1.40 -6.70
N TYR A 78 -16.57 0.39 -7.53
CA TYR A 78 -15.22 -0.07 -7.87
C TYR A 78 -14.91 0.10 -9.35
N ILE A 79 -13.66 0.39 -9.66
CA ILE A 79 -13.12 0.52 -11.01
C ILE A 79 -11.87 -0.35 -11.20
N ASP A 80 -11.61 -0.72 -12.45
CA ASP A 80 -10.34 -1.33 -12.87
C ASP A 80 -9.26 -0.27 -13.16
N GLY A 81 -8.04 -0.71 -13.49
CA GLY A 81 -6.92 0.17 -13.80
C GLY A 81 -7.11 1.05 -15.05
N GLY A 82 -8.05 0.71 -15.94
CA GLY A 82 -8.46 1.54 -17.08
C GLY A 82 -9.51 2.60 -16.71
N GLY A 83 -10.03 2.56 -15.49
CA GLY A 83 -11.14 3.39 -15.05
C GLY A 83 -12.53 2.85 -15.44
N ASN A 84 -12.61 1.61 -15.94
CA ASN A 84 -13.89 0.98 -16.25
C ASN A 84 -14.58 0.56 -14.95
N PRO A 85 -15.91 0.76 -14.81
CA PRO A 85 -16.64 0.34 -13.63
C PRO A 85 -16.71 -1.18 -13.53
N ILE A 86 -16.27 -1.72 -12.38
CA ILE A 86 -16.47 -3.12 -11.97
C ILE A 86 -17.82 -3.26 -11.27
N THR A 87 -18.19 -2.27 -10.45
CA THR A 87 -19.51 -2.17 -9.82
C THR A 87 -20.13 -0.81 -10.10
N PRO A 88 -21.47 -0.67 -10.02
CA PRO A 88 -22.09 0.63 -9.95
C PRO A 88 -21.64 1.40 -8.70
N VAL A 89 -21.74 2.72 -8.73
CA VAL A 89 -21.58 3.58 -7.55
C VAL A 89 -22.90 3.57 -6.78
N HIS A 90 -23.06 2.60 -5.89
CA HIS A 90 -24.32 2.38 -5.15
C HIS A 90 -24.14 1.91 -3.70
N PHE A 91 -22.91 1.65 -3.26
CA PHE A 91 -22.65 1.22 -1.89
C PHE A 91 -22.60 2.41 -0.94
N THR A 92 -23.14 2.26 0.26
CA THR A 92 -23.04 3.28 1.32
C THR A 92 -21.68 3.24 2.01
N LYS A 93 -21.02 2.08 2.00
CA LYS A 93 -19.64 1.87 2.46
C LYS A 93 -18.91 0.87 1.57
N ALA A 94 -17.60 1.04 1.43
CA ALA A 94 -16.72 0.14 0.70
C ALA A 94 -15.34 0.09 1.36
N SER A 95 -14.78 -1.09 1.54
CA SER A 95 -13.37 -1.28 1.96
C SER A 95 -12.45 -1.41 0.74
N THR A 96 -11.15 -1.23 0.94
CA THR A 96 -10.18 -1.71 -0.05
C THR A 96 -10.17 -3.24 -0.09
N PHE A 97 -9.78 -3.81 -1.24
CA PHE A 97 -9.55 -5.24 -1.37
C PHE A 97 -8.40 -5.73 -0.47
N TYR A 98 -8.61 -6.88 0.16
CA TYR A 98 -7.60 -7.60 0.93
C TYR A 98 -7.84 -9.10 0.81
N LYS A 99 -6.85 -9.85 0.31
CA LYS A 99 -6.93 -11.30 0.11
C LYS A 99 -8.15 -11.70 -0.75
N GLY A 100 -8.38 -10.99 -1.85
CA GLY A 100 -9.45 -11.27 -2.81
C GLY A 100 -10.84 -10.81 -2.40
N ARG A 101 -10.97 -10.00 -1.33
CA ARG A 101 -12.26 -9.61 -0.74
C ARG A 101 -12.32 -8.13 -0.45
N ALA A 102 -13.48 -7.53 -0.69
CA ALA A 102 -13.81 -6.21 -0.14
C ALA A 102 -15.19 -6.27 0.52
N THR A 103 -15.29 -5.68 1.71
CA THR A 103 -16.56 -5.57 2.44
C THR A 103 -17.28 -4.30 1.99
N VAL A 104 -18.56 -4.45 1.66
CA VAL A 104 -19.44 -3.37 1.20
C VAL A 104 -20.73 -3.33 2.01
N GLU A 105 -21.36 -2.15 2.04
CA GLU A 105 -22.71 -1.98 2.59
C GLU A 105 -23.67 -1.53 1.49
N LEU A 106 -24.78 -2.25 1.32
CA LEU A 106 -25.86 -1.92 0.38
C LEU A 106 -27.20 -2.08 1.09
N GLN A 107 -28.02 -1.03 1.09
CA GLN A 107 -29.36 -1.06 1.70
C GLN A 107 -29.38 -1.55 3.17
N GLY A 108 -28.32 -1.25 3.93
CA GLY A 108 -28.18 -1.67 5.34
C GLY A 108 -27.65 -3.08 5.55
N GLU A 109 -27.42 -3.85 4.47
CA GLU A 109 -26.77 -5.16 4.55
C GLU A 109 -25.26 -5.02 4.31
N THR A 110 -24.45 -5.69 5.13
CA THR A 110 -22.99 -5.79 4.95
C THR A 110 -22.63 -7.16 4.42
N PHE A 111 -21.86 -7.21 3.33
CA PHE A 111 -21.37 -8.45 2.73
C PHE A 111 -20.04 -8.23 2.00
N ASP A 112 -19.33 -9.33 1.70
CA ASP A 112 -18.10 -9.29 0.93
C ASP A 112 -18.38 -9.47 -0.57
N ILE A 113 -17.54 -8.85 -1.41
CA ILE A 113 -17.48 -9.09 -2.85
C ILE A 113 -16.08 -9.55 -3.28
N ASP A 114 -16.01 -10.27 -4.40
CA ASP A 114 -14.77 -10.56 -5.12
C ASP A 114 -14.37 -9.40 -6.06
N ALA A 115 -13.17 -9.51 -6.66
CA ALA A 115 -12.62 -8.49 -7.57
C ALA A 115 -13.44 -8.28 -8.85
N THR A 116 -14.39 -9.17 -9.15
CA THR A 116 -15.34 -9.03 -10.27
C THR A 116 -16.65 -8.34 -9.85
N GLY A 117 -16.77 -7.97 -8.57
CA GLY A 117 -17.98 -7.37 -8.01
C GLY A 117 -19.03 -8.37 -7.56
N ARG A 118 -18.75 -9.69 -7.59
CA ARG A 118 -19.73 -10.71 -7.20
C ARG A 118 -19.72 -10.88 -5.69
N ARG A 119 -20.91 -10.95 -5.10
CA ARG A 119 -21.10 -11.24 -3.68
C ARG A 119 -20.53 -12.60 -3.32
N LEU A 120 -19.69 -12.64 -2.29
CA LEU A 120 -19.14 -13.84 -1.70
C LEU A 120 -20.08 -14.38 -0.63
N THR A 121 -20.27 -15.70 -0.62
CA THR A 121 -21.06 -16.42 0.39
C THR A 121 -20.20 -17.24 1.33
N THR A 122 -18.91 -17.41 1.01
CA THR A 122 -17.93 -18.05 1.86
C THR A 122 -17.35 -17.02 2.82
N PRO A 123 -17.17 -17.34 4.12
CA PRO A 123 -16.47 -16.45 5.04
C PRO A 123 -15.00 -16.27 4.62
N PRO A 124 -14.35 -15.17 5.04
CA PRO A 124 -12.90 -15.03 4.89
C PRO A 124 -12.18 -16.18 5.58
N GLU A 125 -11.05 -16.60 5.02
CA GLU A 125 -10.18 -17.56 5.67
C GLU A 125 -9.74 -16.98 7.03
N PRO A 126 -9.82 -17.75 8.13
CA PRO A 126 -9.38 -17.26 9.43
C PRO A 126 -7.93 -16.81 9.33
N ALA A 127 -7.63 -15.66 9.95
CA ALA A 127 -6.24 -15.24 10.09
C ALA A 127 -5.48 -16.38 10.80
N PRO A 128 -4.27 -16.74 10.34
CA PRO A 128 -3.51 -17.78 11.02
C PRO A 128 -3.36 -17.41 12.49
N GLU A 129 -3.67 -18.35 13.39
CA GLU A 129 -3.40 -18.21 14.82
C GLU A 129 -1.88 -18.26 15.02
N GLU A 130 -1.20 -17.14 14.76
CA GLU A 130 0.27 -17.10 14.88
C GLU A 130 0.67 -16.73 16.30
N ASP A 131 0.72 -17.77 17.13
CA ASP A 131 1.66 -17.83 18.24
C ASP A 131 3.09 -17.94 17.66
N TYR A 132 4.08 -17.53 18.47
CA TYR A 132 5.54 -17.58 18.26
C TYR A 132 6.25 -16.33 17.72
N LEU A 133 7.12 -15.83 18.61
CA LEU A 133 8.33 -15.10 18.29
C LEU A 133 9.15 -15.92 17.28
N SER A 134 9.10 -15.56 16.01
CA SER A 134 9.73 -16.31 14.92
C SER A 134 11.25 -16.19 14.93
N LEU A 135 11.78 -15.14 15.54
CA LEU A 135 13.21 -14.80 15.52
C LEU A 135 14.01 -15.32 16.72
N GLY A 136 13.34 -15.71 17.81
CA GLY A 136 14.04 -15.93 19.07
C GLY A 136 13.14 -15.96 20.30
N ASP A 137 13.79 -16.02 21.46
CA ASP A 137 13.11 -16.10 22.75
C ASP A 137 13.26 -14.80 23.54
N LEU A 138 12.17 -14.37 24.20
CA LEU A 138 12.25 -13.31 25.20
C LEU A 138 13.00 -13.81 26.44
N VAL A 139 13.98 -13.05 26.90
CA VAL A 139 14.74 -13.33 28.13
C VAL A 139 14.34 -12.31 29.18
N ARG A 140 13.92 -12.74 30.37
CA ARG A 140 13.51 -11.83 31.44
C ARG A 140 14.46 -11.89 32.62
N GLN A 141 14.96 -10.74 33.08
CA GLN A 141 15.82 -10.62 34.25
C GLN A 141 15.49 -9.34 35.01
N GLN A 142 15.31 -9.43 36.34
CA GLN A 142 15.07 -8.26 37.21
C GLN A 142 13.95 -7.33 36.73
N GLY A 143 12.86 -7.89 36.17
CA GLY A 143 11.74 -7.11 35.64
C GLY A 143 11.97 -6.46 34.27
N LYS A 144 13.15 -6.64 33.68
CA LYS A 144 13.49 -6.21 32.32
C LYS A 144 13.42 -7.36 31.32
N VAL A 145 13.32 -7.00 30.06
CA VAL A 145 13.15 -7.86 28.91
C VAL A 145 14.33 -7.68 27.96
N GLY A 146 14.90 -8.80 27.57
CA GLY A 146 15.92 -8.96 26.54
C GLY A 146 15.43 -9.97 25.51
N PHE A 147 16.29 -10.29 24.55
CA PHE A 147 15.95 -11.15 23.43
C PHE A 147 17.14 -12.01 23.03
N ARG A 148 16.93 -13.32 22.86
CA ARG A 148 17.94 -14.24 22.35
C ARG A 148 17.50 -14.71 20.97
N PHE A 149 18.26 -14.35 19.94
CA PHE A 149 17.98 -14.83 18.58
C PHE A 149 18.23 -16.33 18.49
N THR A 150 17.34 -17.07 17.80
CA THR A 150 17.50 -18.51 17.53
C THR A 150 18.46 -18.77 16.38
N VAL A 151 18.60 -17.81 15.46
CA VAL A 151 19.55 -17.85 14.35
C VAL A 151 20.71 -16.88 14.61
N GLY A 152 21.94 -17.40 14.55
CA GLY A 152 23.15 -16.64 14.84
C GLY A 152 23.47 -16.59 16.34
N SER A 153 24.28 -15.61 16.75
CA SER A 153 24.78 -15.46 18.13
C SER A 153 24.41 -14.12 18.78
N ALA A 154 23.53 -13.35 18.14
CA ALA A 154 23.10 -12.06 18.67
C ALA A 154 22.27 -12.26 19.94
N VAL A 155 22.52 -11.41 20.94
CA VAL A 155 21.75 -11.34 22.18
C VAL A 155 21.48 -9.88 22.49
N VAL A 156 20.23 -9.57 22.84
CA VAL A 156 19.81 -8.29 23.40
C VAL A 156 19.74 -8.47 24.91
N PRO A 157 20.56 -7.75 25.69
CA PRO A 157 20.51 -7.79 27.15
C PRO A 157 19.12 -7.46 27.70
N ALA A 158 18.80 -7.99 28.88
CA ALA A 158 17.55 -7.69 29.57
C ALA A 158 17.61 -6.29 30.19
N GLU A 159 17.35 -5.27 29.37
CA GLU A 159 17.44 -3.86 29.75
C GLU A 159 16.18 -3.05 29.44
N TYR A 160 15.26 -3.59 28.62
CA TYR A 160 14.04 -2.92 28.18
C TYR A 160 12.84 -3.28 29.04
N ASP A 161 11.85 -2.40 29.12
CA ASP A 161 10.56 -2.71 29.75
C ASP A 161 9.73 -3.67 28.90
N GLU A 162 9.91 -3.62 27.58
CA GLU A 162 9.14 -4.40 26.62
C GLU A 162 9.92 -4.60 25.33
N ILE A 163 9.79 -5.77 24.73
CA ILE A 163 10.24 -6.08 23.38
C ILE A 163 9.05 -6.70 22.64
N ARG A 164 8.67 -6.10 21.51
CA ARG A 164 7.69 -6.65 20.57
C ARG A 164 8.41 -7.06 19.29
N GLU A 165 8.20 -8.29 18.87
CA GLU A 165 8.69 -8.75 17.57
C GLU A 165 7.75 -8.26 16.47
N ASP A 166 8.34 -7.87 15.35
CA ASP A 166 7.65 -7.59 14.11
C ASP A 166 7.94 -8.71 13.10
N TYR A 167 6.93 -9.21 12.40
CA TYR A 167 6.99 -10.35 11.46
C TYR A 167 7.96 -10.11 10.28
N ARG A 168 8.45 -8.88 10.10
CA ARG A 168 9.49 -8.48 9.15
C ARG A 168 10.90 -8.51 9.72
N GLN A 169 11.04 -9.06 10.91
CA GLN A 169 12.27 -9.30 11.63
C GLN A 169 12.94 -8.03 12.20
N LEU A 170 12.10 -7.09 12.65
CA LEU A 170 12.51 -5.98 13.52
C LEU A 170 12.07 -6.30 14.95
N LEU A 171 12.79 -5.75 15.94
CA LEU A 171 12.31 -5.75 17.32
C LEU A 171 12.01 -4.31 17.73
N PHE A 172 10.80 -4.07 18.20
CA PHE A 172 10.40 -2.80 18.79
C PHE A 172 10.61 -2.87 20.29
N VAL A 173 11.49 -2.02 20.79
CA VAL A 173 11.89 -2.03 22.19
C VAL A 173 11.37 -0.78 22.89
N ARG A 174 10.88 -0.93 24.12
CA ARG A 174 10.40 0.20 24.94
C ARG A 174 11.18 0.30 26.24
N GLN A 175 11.53 1.54 26.60
CA GLN A 175 12.03 1.90 27.91
C GLN A 175 11.30 3.17 28.36
N GLY A 176 10.67 3.12 29.52
CA GLY A 176 9.74 4.16 29.97
C GLY A 176 8.62 4.36 28.96
N ASN A 177 8.47 5.59 28.48
CA ASN A 177 7.47 5.99 27.48
C ASN A 177 8.04 6.10 26.05
N LYS A 178 9.29 5.70 25.82
CA LYS A 178 9.95 5.83 24.52
C LYS A 178 10.20 4.47 23.87
N TRP A 179 10.00 4.44 22.57
CA TRP A 179 10.24 3.31 21.70
C TRP A 179 11.52 3.50 20.88
N GLY A 180 12.17 2.38 20.57
CA GLY A 180 13.30 2.27 19.66
C GLY A 180 13.14 1.02 18.79
N VAL A 181 14.06 0.85 17.85
CA VAL A 181 14.01 -0.27 16.88
C VAL A 181 15.37 -0.94 16.83
N LEU A 182 15.37 -2.26 16.98
CA LEU A 182 16.53 -3.11 16.74
C LEU A 182 16.34 -3.87 15.42
N ASN A 183 17.44 -4.09 14.71
CA ASN A 183 17.46 -5.01 13.59
C ASN A 183 17.69 -6.48 14.04
N ARG A 184 17.72 -7.38 13.06
CA ARG A 184 18.01 -8.82 13.18
C ARG A 184 19.33 -9.18 13.84
N LYS A 185 20.24 -8.21 13.98
CA LYS A 185 21.55 -8.39 14.63
C LYS A 185 21.55 -7.87 16.08
N GLY A 186 20.38 -7.50 16.61
CA GLY A 186 20.24 -6.89 17.93
C GLY A 186 20.80 -5.46 18.02
N LYS A 187 21.06 -4.79 16.88
CA LYS A 187 21.60 -3.42 16.87
C LYS A 187 20.47 -2.39 16.75
N LEU A 188 20.52 -1.34 17.57
CA LEU A 188 19.65 -0.17 17.44
C LEU A 188 19.82 0.48 16.06
N THR A 189 18.74 0.48 15.29
CA THR A 189 18.60 1.24 14.03
C THR A 189 17.92 2.57 14.28
N LEU A 190 17.02 2.64 15.27
CA LEU A 190 16.49 3.88 15.84
C LEU A 190 16.61 3.85 17.36
N PRO A 191 17.13 4.91 17.99
CA PRO A 191 17.25 4.99 19.44
C PRO A 191 15.88 5.14 20.13
N LEU A 192 15.87 4.99 21.46
CA LEU A 192 14.70 5.15 22.33
C LEU A 192 14.21 6.62 22.38
N GLN A 193 13.59 7.09 21.30
CA GLN A 193 13.12 8.47 21.17
C GLN A 193 11.72 8.58 20.56
N LEU A 194 11.17 7.48 20.06
CA LEU A 194 9.86 7.44 19.41
C LEU A 194 8.75 7.47 20.48
N ASP A 195 7.66 8.19 20.19
CA ASP A 195 6.48 8.28 21.04
C ASP A 195 5.59 7.04 20.89
N THR A 196 5.50 6.50 19.67
CA THR A 196 4.81 5.24 19.39
C THR A 196 5.36 4.60 18.12
N ILE A 197 5.14 3.29 18.00
CA ILE A 197 5.38 2.51 16.80
C ILE A 197 4.23 1.52 16.59
N VAL A 198 3.71 1.50 15.37
CA VAL A 198 2.57 0.68 14.95
C VAL A 198 2.94 -0.06 13.67
N ALA A 199 2.87 -1.38 13.70
CA ALA A 199 2.89 -2.26 12.54
C ALA A 199 1.62 -3.09 12.56
N THR A 200 1.09 -3.45 11.39
CA THR A 200 -0.22 -4.10 11.29
C THR A 200 -0.20 -5.28 10.33
N PRO A 201 -0.95 -6.37 10.61
CA PRO A 201 -1.15 -7.43 9.64
C PRO A 201 -1.76 -6.94 8.31
N GLN A 202 -2.55 -5.86 8.33
CA GLN A 202 -3.25 -5.33 7.15
C GLN A 202 -2.29 -4.96 6.01
N ASN A 203 -1.05 -4.62 6.34
CA ASN A 203 -0.03 -4.29 5.36
C ASN A 203 1.14 -5.26 5.36
N ASP A 204 0.91 -6.48 5.85
CA ASP A 204 1.91 -7.55 6.00
C ASP A 204 3.13 -7.02 6.79
N PHE A 205 2.83 -6.21 7.81
CA PHE A 205 3.76 -5.51 8.69
C PHE A 205 4.80 -4.64 7.97
N ARG A 206 4.57 -4.32 6.69
CA ARG A 206 5.47 -3.44 5.92
C ARG A 206 5.32 -2.01 6.39
N PHE A 207 6.40 -1.27 6.29
CA PHE A 207 6.42 0.16 6.57
C PHE A 207 5.80 0.56 7.93
N PRO A 208 6.36 0.11 9.07
CA PRO A 208 5.86 0.50 10.38
C PRO A 208 5.71 2.02 10.50
N ILE A 209 4.59 2.47 11.05
CA ILE A 209 4.33 3.87 11.34
C ILE A 209 4.99 4.20 12.67
N ALA A 210 5.86 5.19 12.66
CA ALA A 210 6.52 5.66 13.88
C ALA A 210 6.19 7.14 14.11
N ARG A 211 5.91 7.47 15.38
CA ARG A 211 5.67 8.85 15.80
C ARG A 211 6.86 9.36 16.59
N GLN A 212 7.29 10.58 16.29
CA GLN A 212 8.33 11.28 17.05
C GLN A 212 7.99 12.76 17.13
N GLN A 213 8.10 13.35 18.32
CA GLN A 213 7.80 14.76 18.56
C GLN A 213 6.41 15.14 18.03
N GLY A 214 5.44 14.23 18.22
CA GLY A 214 4.06 14.45 17.81
C GLY A 214 3.75 14.26 16.33
N ARG A 215 4.74 14.05 15.45
CA ARG A 215 4.56 13.82 14.00
C ARG A 215 4.76 12.37 13.62
N TYR A 216 4.12 11.95 12.53
CA TYR A 216 4.21 10.58 12.00
C TYR A 216 5.13 10.50 10.78
N GLY A 217 5.84 9.39 10.69
CA GLY A 217 6.64 8.96 9.55
C GLY A 217 6.57 7.44 9.39
N TYR A 218 7.33 6.91 8.43
CA TYR A 218 7.33 5.49 8.10
C TYR A 218 8.74 4.93 8.14
N LEU A 219 8.85 3.69 8.63
CA LEU A 219 10.10 2.94 8.62
C LEU A 219 10.19 2.06 7.37
N ASN A 220 11.39 1.62 7.01
CA ASN A 220 11.62 0.59 6.00
C ASN A 220 11.89 -0.78 6.67
N ALA A 221 12.12 -1.82 5.87
CA ALA A 221 12.37 -3.18 6.37
C ALA A 221 13.65 -3.32 7.21
N GLU A 222 14.60 -2.38 7.08
CA GLU A 222 15.81 -2.32 7.89
C GLU A 222 15.61 -1.51 9.18
N GLY A 223 14.39 -1.07 9.49
CA GLY A 223 14.08 -0.30 10.69
C GLY A 223 14.68 1.11 10.68
N ARG A 224 14.90 1.68 9.49
CA ARG A 224 15.33 3.06 9.27
C ARG A 224 14.16 3.89 8.73
N TRP A 225 14.25 5.21 8.80
CA TRP A 225 13.23 6.06 8.17
C TRP A 225 13.17 5.83 6.66
N LEU A 226 12.03 5.37 6.17
CA LEU A 226 11.63 5.55 4.77
C LEU A 226 11.24 7.01 4.55
N VAL A 227 10.38 7.52 5.43
CA VAL A 227 9.99 8.93 5.48
C VAL A 227 10.08 9.41 6.92
N ALA A 228 10.91 10.43 7.15
CA ALA A 228 11.06 11.02 8.48
C ALA A 228 9.74 11.64 9.00
N PRO A 229 9.53 11.72 10.32
CA PRO A 229 8.31 12.25 10.90
C PRO A 229 8.00 13.69 10.46
N LYS A 230 6.89 13.86 9.76
CA LYS A 230 6.42 15.18 9.31
C LYS A 230 4.90 15.29 9.15
N TYR A 231 4.21 14.16 9.10
CA TYR A 231 2.76 14.14 8.93
C TYR A 231 2.03 14.37 10.25
N ARG A 232 0.88 15.04 10.16
CA ARG A 232 -0.08 15.17 11.26
C ARG A 232 -0.85 13.86 11.46
N LEU A 233 -1.17 13.17 10.36
CA LEU A 233 -1.81 11.85 10.34
C LEU A 233 -1.14 10.97 9.28
N ALA A 234 -1.01 9.68 9.57
CA ALA A 234 -0.42 8.68 8.69
C ALA A 234 -1.20 7.37 8.84
N GLU A 235 -1.75 6.87 7.74
CA GLU A 235 -2.45 5.59 7.68
C GLU A 235 -1.49 4.45 7.29
N PRO A 236 -1.81 3.18 7.59
CA PRO A 236 -1.03 2.05 7.09
C PRO A 236 -0.96 2.06 5.56
N PHE A 237 0.15 1.56 5.03
CA PHE A 237 0.25 1.28 3.60
C PHE A 237 -0.83 0.28 3.17
N ILE A 238 -1.55 0.59 2.10
CA ILE A 238 -2.51 -0.29 1.45
C ILE A 238 -2.02 -0.49 0.01
N GLY A 239 -1.60 -1.72 -0.32
CA GLY A 239 -0.77 -1.96 -1.50
C GLY A 239 0.61 -1.31 -1.34
N ASP A 240 0.95 -0.40 -2.25
CA ASP A 240 2.22 0.34 -2.27
C ASP A 240 2.09 1.82 -1.90
N VAL A 241 0.92 2.25 -1.41
CA VAL A 241 0.69 3.65 -1.05
C VAL A 241 0.06 3.79 0.32
N ALA A 242 0.29 4.91 0.98
CA ALA A 242 -0.34 5.25 2.25
C ALA A 242 -0.95 6.65 2.20
N ARG A 243 -2.15 6.80 2.75
CA ARG A 243 -2.77 8.12 2.92
C ARG A 243 -2.12 8.85 4.09
N VAL A 244 -1.82 10.11 3.86
CA VAL A 244 -1.16 10.98 4.84
C VAL A 244 -1.84 12.35 4.87
N GLU A 245 -1.71 13.02 6.00
CA GLU A 245 -2.10 14.40 6.15
C GLU A 245 -0.96 15.26 6.67
N THR A 246 -0.74 16.37 5.98
CA THR A 246 0.25 17.40 6.32
C THR A 246 -0.21 18.26 7.52
N PRO A 247 0.72 19.00 8.15
CA PRO A 247 0.38 19.92 9.24
C PRO A 247 -0.69 20.97 8.91
N ASP A 248 -0.75 21.41 7.67
CA ASP A 248 -1.64 22.45 7.13
C ASP A 248 -2.99 21.91 6.64
N GLY A 249 -3.28 20.62 6.86
CA GLY A 249 -4.58 20.05 6.54
C GLY A 249 -4.69 19.41 5.16
N ARG A 250 -3.62 19.43 4.34
CA ARG A 250 -3.65 18.80 3.01
C ARG A 250 -3.53 17.29 3.16
N THR A 251 -4.49 16.57 2.57
CA THR A 251 -4.49 15.11 2.45
C THR A 251 -3.93 14.70 1.09
N GLY A 252 -3.21 13.59 1.06
CA GLY A 252 -2.64 13.01 -0.15
C GLY A 252 -2.07 11.63 0.12
N TYR A 253 -1.26 11.14 -0.80
CA TYR A 253 -0.66 9.82 -0.69
C TYR A 253 0.86 9.90 -0.72
N ILE A 254 1.51 8.93 -0.08
CA ILE A 254 2.90 8.57 -0.35
C ILE A 254 2.97 7.20 -0.99
N ASP A 255 3.97 6.94 -1.82
CA ASP A 255 4.29 5.60 -2.28
C ASP A 255 5.41 4.94 -1.45
N SER A 256 5.66 3.67 -1.74
CA SER A 256 6.65 2.83 -1.06
C SER A 256 8.11 3.26 -1.29
N SER A 257 8.36 4.20 -2.20
CA SER A 257 9.66 4.88 -2.37
C SER A 257 9.78 6.14 -1.51
N GLY A 258 8.69 6.55 -0.85
CA GLY A 258 8.59 7.80 -0.10
C GLY A 258 8.23 9.01 -0.95
N LYS A 259 7.85 8.80 -2.23
CA LYS A 259 7.40 9.89 -3.10
C LYS A 259 6.00 10.32 -2.72
N GLU A 260 5.77 11.62 -2.74
CA GLU A 260 4.53 12.26 -2.33
C GLU A 260 3.67 12.68 -3.52
N PHE A 261 2.35 12.51 -3.36
CA PHE A 261 1.32 12.81 -4.34
C PHE A 261 0.26 13.71 -3.68
N PHE A 262 0.61 14.99 -3.63
CA PHE A 262 -0.29 16.09 -3.28
C PHE A 262 -0.44 17.01 -4.50
N GLU A 263 -1.39 17.94 -4.45
CA GLU A 263 -1.41 19.10 -5.34
C GLU A 263 -0.15 19.95 -5.14
#